data_AF-A0AAV7N903-F1
#
_entry.id   AF-A0AAV7N903-F1
#
_cell.length_a   1.000
_cell.length_b   1.000
_cell.length_c   1.000
_cell.angle_alpha   90.00
_cell.angle_beta   90.00
_cell.angle_gamma   90.00
#
_symmetry.space_group_name_H-M   'P 1'
#
loop_
_entity.id
_entity.type
_entity.pdbx_description
1 polymer ?
#
loop_
_entity_poly.entity_id
_entity_poly.type
_entity_poly.pdbx_seq_one_letter_code
_entity_poly.pdbx_strand_id
1 'polypeptide(L)'
;MAAVRDTVSIQFEGHRIGLFQDLSMLMLQRLRTIQPVTDLLREKGRRYWRLNIRLLAYEDILVEIRDTISHFLTTHDIPTNNITTVWETFKAVIIGQFLTIAARLNVTCCNKRQQLEDNIRALEVAHSQTGSLAMRRQLTTHRKQLQALDEDKAEYALLWTKQKFYAGGNRAGHLLAHELHTQATERRVAELRLPDGTLTCQEELISHQFERFYSDLYSAEELDHKGMEDYLDFAPLPRIPPVDSPTMERDITPAEVLASIHRLQPGKAP
;
A
#
# COMPACT_ATOMS: atom_id res chain seq x y z
N MET A 1 -5.07 -8.33 31.56
CA MET A 1 -6.11 -9.05 32.32
C MET A 1 -7.36 -9.11 31.47
N ALA A 2 -7.70 -10.33 31.06
CA ALA A 2 -8.92 -10.63 30.31
C ALA A 2 -10.12 -10.75 31.27
N ALA A 3 -11.33 -10.63 30.70
CA ALA A 3 -12.66 -10.63 31.32
C ALA A 3 -13.03 -9.29 31.99
N VAL A 4 -14.18 -8.68 31.75
CA VAL A 4 -15.52 -9.24 31.50
C VAL A 4 -16.25 -8.35 30.48
N ARG A 5 -16.62 -8.92 29.32
CA ARG A 5 -17.63 -8.33 28.43
C ARG A 5 -18.89 -9.14 28.65
N ASP A 6 -19.80 -8.62 29.47
CA ASP A 6 -21.10 -9.26 29.68
C ASP A 6 -21.86 -9.30 28.36
N THR A 7 -22.05 -10.53 27.89
CA THR A 7 -22.74 -10.88 26.67
C THR A 7 -24.24 -10.90 26.94
N VAL A 8 -24.91 -9.80 26.64
CA VAL A 8 -26.38 -9.82 26.47
C VAL A 8 -26.68 -10.69 25.26
N SER A 9 -27.21 -11.89 25.51
CA SER A 9 -27.63 -12.83 24.48
C SER A 9 -29.15 -12.77 24.34
N ILE A 10 -29.63 -12.53 23.13
CA ILE A 10 -31.07 -12.57 22.79
C ILE A 10 -31.26 -13.73 21.82
N GLN A 11 -32.27 -14.57 22.08
CA GLN A 11 -32.63 -15.67 21.18
C GLN A 11 -33.51 -15.14 20.04
N PHE A 12 -33.13 -15.44 18.80
CA PHE A 12 -33.94 -15.19 17.60
C PHE A 12 -33.95 -16.47 16.75
N GLU A 13 -35.12 -17.01 16.43
CA GLU A 13 -35.33 -18.19 15.56
C GLU A 13 -34.34 -19.36 15.80
N GLY A 14 -34.23 -19.79 17.06
CA GLY A 14 -33.45 -20.98 17.43
C GLY A 14 -31.92 -20.83 17.39
N HIS A 15 -31.39 -19.64 17.07
CA HIS A 15 -29.94 -19.39 17.04
C HIS A 15 -29.54 -18.35 18.11
N ARG A 16 -28.46 -18.64 18.85
CA ARG A 16 -27.82 -17.68 19.76
C ARG A 16 -26.88 -16.80 18.95
N ILE A 17 -27.18 -15.51 18.82
CA ILE A 17 -26.36 -14.56 18.05
C ILE A 17 -25.58 -13.67 19.03
N GLY A 18 -24.25 -13.67 18.92
CA GLY A 18 -23.38 -12.71 19.61
C GLY A 18 -23.31 -11.41 18.81
N LEU A 19 -23.88 -10.33 19.35
CA LEU A 19 -24.17 -9.06 18.67
C LEU A 19 -23.00 -8.38 17.93
N PHE A 20 -21.75 -8.79 18.12
CA PHE A 20 -20.60 -8.07 17.58
C PHE A 20 -19.79 -8.82 16.51
N GLN A 21 -19.79 -10.16 16.48
CA GLN A 21 -18.98 -10.92 15.50
C GLN A 21 -19.83 -11.44 14.35
N ASP A 22 -20.99 -12.02 14.63
CA ASP A 22 -21.77 -12.77 13.63
C ASP A 22 -22.53 -11.85 12.67
N LEU A 23 -23.04 -10.71 13.16
CA LEU A 23 -23.69 -9.70 12.32
C LEU A 23 -22.70 -9.02 11.37
N SER A 24 -21.45 -8.84 11.77
CA SER A 24 -20.41 -8.27 10.90
C SER A 24 -20.07 -9.22 9.74
N MET A 25 -19.95 -10.52 10.02
CA MET A 25 -19.60 -11.55 9.04
C MET A 25 -20.74 -11.80 8.04
N LEU A 26 -21.98 -11.90 8.52
CA LEU A 26 -23.16 -12.07 7.66
C LEU A 26 -23.45 -10.80 6.84
N MET A 27 -23.29 -9.61 7.43
CA MET A 27 -23.37 -8.35 6.68
C MET A 27 -22.27 -8.26 5.62
N LEU A 28 -21.03 -8.65 5.93
CA LEU A 28 -19.92 -8.66 4.98
C LEU A 28 -20.12 -9.67 3.84
N GLN A 29 -20.68 -10.85 4.12
CA GLN A 29 -21.03 -11.85 3.10
C GLN A 29 -22.16 -11.36 2.17
N ARG A 30 -23.21 -10.76 2.74
CA ARG A 30 -24.34 -10.21 1.98
C ARG A 30 -23.95 -8.96 1.18
N LEU A 31 -23.03 -8.15 1.69
CA LEU A 31 -22.43 -7.03 0.96
C LEU A 31 -21.49 -7.52 -0.16
N ARG A 32 -20.79 -8.66 0.01
CA ARG A 32 -19.93 -9.25 -1.03
C ARG A 32 -20.70 -9.66 -2.29
N THR A 33 -21.91 -10.19 -2.13
CA THR A 33 -22.76 -10.60 -3.27
C THR A 33 -23.40 -9.41 -3.98
N ILE A 34 -23.61 -8.30 -3.27
CA ILE A 34 -24.26 -7.09 -3.82
C ILE A 34 -23.22 -6.09 -4.38
N GLN A 35 -21.94 -6.22 -3.99
CA GLN A 35 -20.83 -5.37 -4.43
C GLN A 35 -20.69 -5.18 -5.95
N PRO A 36 -20.77 -6.22 -6.82
CA PRO A 36 -20.64 -6.02 -8.26
C PRO A 36 -21.79 -5.19 -8.85
N VAL A 37 -22.98 -5.25 -8.27
CA VAL A 37 -24.14 -4.45 -8.69
C VAL A 37 -24.01 -3.00 -8.21
N THR A 38 -23.49 -2.77 -7.01
CA THR A 38 -23.27 -1.40 -6.50
C THR A 38 -22.11 -0.68 -7.17
N ASP A 39 -21.14 -1.41 -7.72
CA ASP A 39 -20.01 -0.83 -8.46
C ASP A 39 -20.37 -0.48 -9.91
N LEU A 40 -21.38 -1.12 -10.50
CA LEU A 40 -21.99 -0.70 -11.78
C LEU A 40 -22.87 0.54 -11.61
N LEU A 41 -23.43 0.74 -10.41
CA LEU A 41 -24.09 1.98 -9.98
C LEU A 41 -23.11 3.02 -9.41
N ARG A 42 -21.81 2.89 -9.68
CA ARG A 42 -20.80 3.92 -9.42
C ARG A 42 -20.95 5.06 -10.43
N GLU A 43 -22.14 5.62 -10.50
CA GLU A 43 -22.40 6.91 -11.13
C GLU A 43 -21.46 7.93 -10.49
N LYS A 44 -20.75 8.67 -11.35
CA LYS A 44 -19.94 9.84 -11.01
C LYS A 44 -20.83 10.88 -10.30
N GLY A 45 -21.06 10.75 -8.98
CA GLY A 45 -21.84 11.76 -8.27
C GLY A 45 -22.27 11.46 -6.83
N ARG A 46 -22.54 10.21 -6.45
CA ARG A 46 -23.04 9.94 -5.09
C ARG A 46 -21.89 9.75 -4.08
N ARG A 47 -21.55 10.84 -3.38
CA ARG A 47 -20.73 10.77 -2.16
C ARG A 47 -21.57 10.21 -1.03
N TYR A 48 -21.44 8.93 -0.74
CA TYR A 48 -21.96 8.36 0.51
C TYR A 48 -21.21 8.97 1.69
N TRP A 49 -21.94 9.38 2.73
CA TRP A 49 -21.34 9.82 3.99
C TRP A 49 -20.50 8.68 4.58
N ARG A 50 -19.36 9.03 5.17
CA ARG A 50 -18.48 8.08 5.84
C ARG A 50 -18.06 8.65 7.18
N LEU A 51 -18.05 7.80 8.20
CA LEU A 51 -17.62 8.17 9.52
C LEU A 51 -16.11 8.47 9.55
N ASN A 52 -15.74 9.60 10.13
CA ASN A 52 -14.36 9.87 10.49
C ASN A 52 -13.98 9.04 11.73
N ILE A 53 -13.21 7.99 11.53
CA ILE A 53 -12.83 7.02 12.59
C ILE A 53 -12.03 7.70 13.71
N ARG A 54 -11.31 8.79 13.44
CA ARG A 54 -10.56 9.53 14.46
C ARG A 54 -11.45 10.12 15.55
N LEU A 55 -12.72 10.41 15.23
CA LEU A 55 -13.68 10.92 16.21
C LEU A 55 -13.93 9.93 17.34
N LEU A 56 -13.80 8.63 17.06
CA LEU A 56 -13.99 7.56 18.04
C LEU A 56 -12.82 7.42 19.03
N ALA A 57 -11.70 8.12 18.80
CA ALA A 57 -10.58 8.11 19.72
C ALA A 57 -10.78 9.09 20.91
N TYR A 58 -11.67 10.07 20.78
CA TYR A 58 -11.92 11.07 21.81
C TYR A 58 -13.03 10.61 22.76
N GLU A 59 -12.71 10.51 24.04
CA GLU A 59 -13.65 10.02 25.06
C GLU A 59 -14.87 10.94 25.23
N ASP A 60 -14.67 12.26 25.19
CA ASP A 60 -15.76 13.25 25.26
C ASP A 60 -16.81 13.04 24.16
N ILE A 61 -16.36 12.72 22.95
CA ILE A 61 -17.23 12.45 21.80
C ILE A 61 -17.99 11.14 22.00
N LEU A 62 -17.35 10.12 22.57
CA LEU A 62 -17.98 8.83 22.85
C LEU A 62 -19.09 8.96 23.90
N VAL A 63 -18.91 9.81 24.91
CA VAL A 63 -19.95 10.12 25.90
C VAL A 63 -21.14 10.79 25.22
N GLU A 64 -20.90 11.84 24.41
CA GLU A 64 -21.97 12.56 23.67
C GLU A 64 -22.77 11.61 22.76
N ILE A 65 -22.09 10.67 22.09
CA ILE A 65 -22.76 9.66 21.25
C ILE A 65 -23.54 8.66 22.09
N ARG A 66 -22.99 8.19 23.22
CA ARG A 66 -23.69 7.27 24.13
C ARG A 66 -24.96 7.90 24.68
N ASP A 67 -24.92 9.17 25.03
CA ASP A 67 -26.08 9.92 25.50
C ASP A 67 -27.12 10.05 24.40
N THR A 68 -26.68 10.33 23.16
CA THR A 68 -27.57 10.38 21.99
C THR A 68 -28.26 9.03 21.74
N ILE A 69 -27.52 7.92 21.85
CA ILE A 69 -28.07 6.57 21.71
C ILE A 69 -29.10 6.29 22.82
N SER A 70 -28.74 6.60 24.07
CA SER A 70 -29.61 6.39 25.22
C SER A 70 -30.91 7.19 25.08
N HIS A 71 -30.79 8.47 24.68
CA HIS A 71 -31.93 9.34 24.44
C HIS A 71 -32.84 8.85 23.30
N PHE A 72 -32.26 8.33 22.21
CA PHE A 72 -33.03 7.73 21.13
C PHE A 72 -33.84 6.53 21.62
N LEU A 73 -33.21 5.64 22.40
CA LEU A 73 -33.83 4.43 22.93
C LEU A 73 -34.95 4.74 23.95
N THR A 74 -34.83 5.81 24.73
CA THR A 74 -35.88 6.20 25.70
C THR A 74 -37.06 6.92 25.05
N THR A 75 -36.83 7.60 23.93
CA THR A 75 -37.84 8.46 23.28
C THR A 75 -38.71 7.68 22.30
N HIS A 76 -38.16 6.63 21.69
CA HIS A 76 -38.88 5.79 20.74
C HIS A 76 -39.28 4.47 21.38
N ASP A 77 -40.54 4.36 21.82
CA ASP A 77 -41.16 3.07 22.06
C ASP A 77 -41.23 2.31 20.74
N ILE A 78 -40.51 1.19 20.64
CA ILE A 78 -40.41 0.40 19.40
C ILE A 78 -41.79 -0.18 19.10
N PRO A 79 -42.54 0.30 18.10
CA PRO A 79 -43.77 -0.34 17.70
C PRO A 79 -43.37 -1.64 17.01
N THR A 80 -43.93 -2.77 17.45
CA THR A 80 -43.66 -4.13 16.95
C THR A 80 -43.78 -4.28 15.43
N ASN A 81 -44.40 -3.32 14.74
CA ASN A 81 -44.85 -3.46 13.36
C ASN A 81 -43.86 -2.91 12.32
N ASN A 82 -42.82 -2.13 12.68
CA ASN A 82 -41.88 -1.61 11.67
C ASN A 82 -40.45 -1.32 12.17
N ILE A 83 -39.74 -2.40 12.54
CA ILE A 83 -38.34 -2.38 13.00
C ILE A 83 -37.39 -1.72 11.97
N THR A 84 -37.68 -1.85 10.67
CA THR A 84 -36.83 -1.27 9.62
C THR A 84 -36.87 0.25 9.64
N THR A 85 -38.06 0.86 9.81
CA THR A 85 -38.18 2.31 9.95
C THR A 85 -37.47 2.82 11.19
N VAL A 86 -37.61 2.13 12.32
CA VAL A 86 -36.88 2.49 13.56
C VAL A 86 -35.37 2.46 13.31
N TRP A 87 -34.86 1.42 12.65
CA TRP A 87 -33.43 1.31 12.32
C TRP A 87 -32.94 2.40 11.36
N GLU A 88 -33.72 2.75 10.33
CA GLU A 88 -33.38 3.85 9.42
C GLU A 88 -33.36 5.21 10.15
N THR A 89 -34.36 5.46 11.03
CA THR A 89 -34.39 6.68 11.85
C THR A 89 -33.21 6.76 12.81
N PHE A 90 -32.85 5.64 13.47
CA PHE A 90 -31.69 5.57 14.36
C PHE A 90 -30.41 5.93 13.62
N LYS A 91 -30.17 5.29 12.47
CA LYS A 91 -29.00 5.59 11.64
C LYS A 91 -28.96 7.06 11.24
N ALA A 92 -30.09 7.64 10.82
CA ALA A 92 -30.16 9.05 10.44
C ALA A 92 -29.80 9.99 11.61
N VAL A 93 -30.30 9.71 12.81
CA VAL A 93 -29.98 10.47 14.04
C VAL A 93 -28.49 10.39 14.35
N ILE A 94 -27.91 9.18 14.35
CA ILE A 94 -26.47 8.99 14.64
C ILE A 94 -25.59 9.65 13.59
N ILE A 95 -25.92 9.51 12.30
CA ILE A 95 -25.20 10.20 11.22
C ILE A 95 -25.29 11.71 11.39
N GLY A 96 -26.47 12.23 11.72
CA GLY A 96 -26.69 13.64 12.01
C GLY A 96 -25.83 14.13 13.17
N GLN A 97 -25.74 13.35 14.25
CA GLN A 97 -24.91 13.69 15.40
C GLN A 97 -23.43 13.76 15.04
N PHE A 98 -22.91 12.74 14.33
CA PHE A 98 -21.52 12.78 13.87
C PHE A 98 -21.23 13.93 12.90
N LEU A 99 -22.19 14.29 12.04
CA LEU A 99 -22.04 15.41 11.12
C LEU A 99 -21.98 16.74 11.87
N THR A 100 -22.82 16.92 12.90
CA THR A 100 -22.80 18.09 13.78
C THR A 100 -21.47 18.21 14.50
N ILE A 101 -20.97 17.11 15.08
CA ILE A 101 -19.66 17.08 15.76
C ILE A 101 -18.53 17.40 14.78
N ALA A 102 -18.54 16.82 13.59
CA ALA A 102 -17.54 17.09 12.56
C ALA A 102 -17.56 18.56 12.11
N ALA A 103 -18.75 19.14 11.92
CA ALA A 103 -18.91 20.56 11.58
C ALA A 103 -18.35 21.47 12.68
N ARG A 104 -18.69 21.19 13.95
CA ARG A 104 -18.17 21.90 15.13
C ARG A 104 -16.65 21.87 15.17
N LEU A 105 -16.04 20.69 15.04
CA LEU A 105 -14.58 20.53 15.04
C LEU A 105 -13.91 21.23 13.86
N ASN A 106 -14.51 21.21 12.68
CA ASN A 106 -13.98 21.92 11.51
C ASN A 106 -13.93 23.43 11.79
N VAL A 107 -14.99 24.01 12.35
CA VAL A 107 -15.01 25.43 12.73
C VAL A 107 -13.93 25.74 13.76
N THR A 108 -13.81 24.93 14.83
CA THR A 108 -12.78 25.10 15.85
C THR A 108 -11.37 25.02 15.26
N CYS A 109 -11.11 24.05 14.36
CA CYS A 109 -9.81 23.88 13.72
C CYS A 109 -9.49 25.05 12.78
N CYS A 110 -10.46 25.54 12.00
CA CYS A 110 -10.29 26.70 11.13
C CYS A 110 -9.97 27.95 11.95
N ASN A 111 -10.71 28.21 13.03
CA ASN A 111 -10.47 29.36 13.91
C ASN A 111 -9.08 29.29 14.56
N LYS A 112 -8.69 28.11 15.08
CA LYS A 112 -7.35 27.90 15.66
C LYS A 112 -6.25 28.17 14.63
N ARG A 113 -6.41 27.66 13.40
CA ARG A 113 -5.46 27.91 12.32
C ARG A 113 -5.36 29.39 11.97
N GLN A 114 -6.50 30.07 11.81
CA GLN A 114 -6.53 31.49 11.51
C GLN A 114 -5.85 32.33 12.60
N GLN A 115 -6.14 32.05 13.88
CA GLN A 115 -5.46 32.69 15.01
C GLN A 115 -3.95 32.49 14.97
N LEU A 116 -3.47 31.28 14.64
CA LEU A 116 -2.03 31.02 14.50
C LEU A 116 -1.42 31.81 13.34
N GLU A 117 -2.09 31.86 12.19
CA GLU A 117 -1.62 32.63 11.03
C GLU A 117 -1.56 34.14 11.34
N ASP A 118 -2.60 34.68 11.99
CA ASP A 118 -2.65 36.10 12.38
C ASP A 118 -1.57 36.43 13.42
N ASN A 119 -1.37 35.56 14.40
CA ASN A 119 -0.28 35.69 15.38
C ASN A 119 1.09 35.65 14.70
N ILE A 120 1.31 34.72 13.75
CA ILE A 120 2.56 34.65 12.99
C ILE A 120 2.80 35.96 12.23
N ARG A 121 1.78 36.48 11.51
CA ARG A 121 1.90 37.75 10.78
C ARG A 121 2.23 38.92 11.71
N ALA A 122 1.54 39.05 12.84
CA ALA A 122 1.81 40.09 13.82
C ALA A 122 3.23 39.98 14.40
N LEU A 123 3.67 38.75 14.70
CA LEU A 123 5.00 38.52 15.24
C LEU A 123 6.11 38.77 14.20
N GLU A 124 5.86 38.49 12.91
CA GLU A 124 6.79 38.76 11.82
C GLU A 124 7.01 40.26 11.62
N VAL A 125 5.94 41.06 11.66
CA VAL A 125 6.03 42.54 11.57
C VAL A 125 6.79 43.11 12.76
N ALA A 126 6.50 42.65 13.98
CA ALA A 126 7.20 43.15 15.16
C ALA A 126 8.67 42.67 15.22
N HIS A 127 8.97 41.47 14.70
CA HIS A 127 10.33 40.95 14.61
C HIS A 127 11.19 41.68 13.58
N SER A 128 10.63 42.07 12.43
CA SER A 128 11.36 42.84 11.42
C SER A 128 11.81 44.21 11.93
N GLN A 129 11.04 44.80 12.87
CA GLN A 129 11.36 46.08 13.50
C GLN A 129 12.35 45.95 14.68
N THR A 130 12.25 44.88 15.47
CA THR A 130 12.96 44.77 16.77
C THR A 130 14.16 43.82 16.73
N GLY A 131 14.19 42.82 15.84
CA GLY A 131 15.27 41.83 15.75
C GLY A 131 15.42 40.90 16.99
N SER A 132 14.45 40.87 17.91
CA SER A 132 14.57 40.16 19.20
C SER A 132 14.57 38.63 19.08
N LEU A 133 15.49 37.97 19.82
CA LEU A 133 15.61 36.51 19.91
C LEU A 133 14.40 35.85 20.59
N ALA A 134 13.80 36.51 21.59
CA ALA A 134 12.60 35.99 22.26
C ALA A 134 11.41 35.89 21.29
N MET A 135 11.26 36.88 20.43
CA MET A 135 10.23 36.94 19.39
C MET A 135 10.40 35.82 18.37
N ARG A 136 11.64 35.57 17.93
CA ARG A 136 11.97 34.47 17.02
C ARG A 136 11.61 33.10 17.60
N ARG A 137 11.79 32.91 18.92
CA ARG A 137 11.40 31.66 19.60
C ARG A 137 9.88 31.48 19.60
N GLN A 138 9.11 32.52 19.88
CA GLN A 138 7.65 32.49 19.82
C GLN A 138 7.14 32.20 18.41
N LEU A 139 7.73 32.86 17.41
CA LEU A 139 7.41 32.65 15.98
C LEU A 139 7.66 31.19 15.57
N THR A 140 8.81 30.63 15.96
CA THR A 140 9.13 29.22 15.73
C THR A 140 8.11 28.28 16.40
N THR A 141 7.64 28.64 17.60
CA THR A 141 6.63 27.87 18.33
C THR A 141 5.29 27.87 17.60
N HIS A 142 4.80 29.03 17.15
CA HIS A 142 3.55 29.11 16.38
C HIS A 142 3.65 28.41 15.03
N ARG A 143 4.78 28.51 14.33
CA ARG A 143 5.03 27.75 13.10
C ARG A 143 4.99 26.24 13.33
N LYS A 144 5.59 25.75 14.42
CA LYS A 144 5.47 24.33 14.81
C LYS A 144 4.03 23.92 15.11
N GLN A 145 3.26 24.77 15.79
CA GLN A 145 1.84 24.50 16.05
C GLN A 145 1.01 24.46 14.75
N LEU A 146 1.31 25.32 13.77
CA LEU A 146 0.68 25.29 12.45
C LEU A 146 1.07 24.01 11.69
N GLN A 147 2.36 23.66 11.71
CA GLN A 147 2.87 22.44 11.09
C GLN A 147 2.19 21.19 11.66
N ALA A 148 2.00 21.11 12.98
CA ALA A 148 1.29 20.01 13.62
C ALA A 148 -0.16 19.86 13.09
N LEU A 149 -0.87 20.97 12.84
CA LEU A 149 -2.22 20.92 12.25
C LEU A 149 -2.21 20.42 10.79
N ASP A 150 -1.16 20.73 10.03
CA ASP A 150 -1.02 20.26 8.66
C ASP A 150 -0.57 18.79 8.60
N GLU A 151 0.28 18.35 9.55
CA GLU A 151 0.63 16.95 9.79
C GLU A 151 -0.63 16.13 10.11
N ASP A 152 -1.48 16.59 11.03
CA ASP A 152 -2.75 15.95 11.36
C ASP A 152 -3.63 15.73 10.11
N LYS A 153 -3.71 16.74 9.23
CA LYS A 153 -4.46 16.64 7.97
C LYS A 153 -3.81 15.65 7.00
N ALA A 154 -2.49 15.65 6.89
CA ALA A 154 -1.74 14.75 6.04
C ALA A 154 -1.93 13.30 6.47
N GLU A 155 -1.84 13.02 7.77
CA GLU A 155 -2.11 11.69 8.31
C GLU A 155 -3.56 11.24 8.07
N TYR A 156 -4.53 12.15 8.16
CA TYR A 156 -5.94 11.83 7.85
C TYR A 156 -6.10 11.45 6.37
N ALA A 157 -5.49 12.21 5.46
CA ALA A 157 -5.49 11.89 4.04
C ALA A 157 -4.79 10.56 3.75
N LEU A 158 -3.68 10.27 4.45
CA LEU A 158 -2.98 9.01 4.36
C LEU A 158 -3.84 7.83 4.83
N LEU A 159 -4.58 7.98 5.93
CA LEU A 159 -5.50 6.96 6.43
C LEU A 159 -6.56 6.60 5.37
N TRP A 160 -7.18 7.61 4.74
CA TRP A 160 -8.16 7.37 3.66
C TRP A 160 -7.54 6.72 2.43
N THR A 161 -6.31 7.12 2.09
CA THR A 161 -5.57 6.55 0.96
C THR A 161 -5.28 5.08 1.22
N LYS A 162 -4.80 4.73 2.42
CA LYS A 162 -4.61 3.34 2.86
C LYS A 162 -5.92 2.56 2.82
N GLN A 163 -7.01 3.11 3.35
CA GLN A 163 -8.31 2.43 3.30
C GLN A 163 -8.77 2.16 1.87
N LYS A 164 -8.61 3.14 0.96
CA LYS A 164 -8.92 2.98 -0.46
C LYS A 164 -8.05 1.90 -1.11
N PHE A 165 -6.77 1.85 -0.75
CA PHE A 165 -5.85 0.81 -1.20
C PHE A 165 -6.27 -0.57 -0.72
N TYR A 166 -6.55 -0.75 0.59
CA TYR A 166 -7.03 -2.02 1.13
C TYR A 166 -8.34 -2.48 0.50
N ALA A 167 -9.31 -1.57 0.30
CA ALA A 167 -10.57 -1.90 -0.36
C ALA A 167 -10.39 -2.28 -1.84
N GLY A 168 -9.36 -1.74 -2.50
CA GLY A 168 -9.04 -1.98 -3.90
C GLY A 168 -7.99 -3.04 -4.16
N GLY A 169 -7.37 -3.65 -3.14
CA GLY A 169 -6.14 -4.43 -3.27
C GLY A 169 -6.23 -5.64 -4.20
N ASN A 170 -7.38 -6.31 -4.24
CA ASN A 170 -7.61 -7.46 -5.13
C ASN A 170 -8.05 -7.06 -6.54
N ARG A 171 -8.19 -5.76 -6.84
CA ARG A 171 -8.61 -5.25 -8.14
C ARG A 171 -7.42 -4.59 -8.82
N ALA A 172 -7.22 -4.90 -10.10
CA ALA A 172 -6.31 -4.14 -10.95
C ALA A 172 -6.83 -2.69 -11.04
N GLY A 173 -6.27 -1.82 -10.20
CA GLY A 173 -6.69 -0.43 -10.06
C GLY A 173 -5.78 0.52 -10.81
N HIS A 174 -6.15 1.80 -10.79
CA HIS A 174 -5.35 2.89 -11.36
C HIS A 174 -3.92 2.93 -10.81
N LEU A 175 -3.69 2.55 -9.55
CA LEU A 175 -2.36 2.54 -8.96
C LEU A 175 -1.47 1.45 -9.56
N LEU A 176 -2.01 0.25 -9.79
CA LEU A 176 -1.28 -0.81 -10.50
C LEU A 176 -1.02 -0.41 -11.96
N ALA A 177 -2.00 0.18 -12.64
CA ALA A 177 -1.82 0.66 -14.00
C ALA A 177 -0.75 1.77 -14.08
N HIS A 178 -0.75 2.68 -13.12
CA HIS A 178 0.28 3.72 -13.00
C HIS A 178 1.65 3.11 -12.73
N GLU A 179 1.76 2.18 -11.78
CA GLU A 179 3.01 1.49 -11.47
C GLU A 179 3.57 0.74 -12.69
N LEU A 180 2.73 -0.01 -13.39
CA LEU A 180 3.11 -0.70 -14.64
C LEU A 180 3.53 0.30 -15.72
N HIS A 181 2.84 1.44 -15.84
CA HIS A 181 3.22 2.48 -16.78
C HIS A 181 4.57 3.10 -16.41
N THR A 182 4.79 3.44 -15.14
CA THR A 182 6.07 3.97 -14.64
C THR A 182 7.20 2.99 -14.91
N GLN A 183 7.03 1.72 -14.56
CA GLN A 183 8.02 0.68 -14.83
C GLN A 183 8.28 0.50 -16.34
N ALA A 184 7.24 0.57 -17.18
CA ALA A 184 7.39 0.52 -18.63
C ALA A 184 8.15 1.75 -19.17
N THR A 185 7.88 2.94 -18.64
CA THR A 185 8.57 4.17 -19.04
C THR A 185 10.02 4.22 -18.57
N GLU A 186 10.33 3.74 -17.37
CA GLU A 186 11.70 3.69 -16.85
C GLU A 186 12.58 2.71 -17.63
N ARG A 187 11.98 1.60 -18.11
CA ARG A 187 12.67 0.61 -18.94
C ARG A 187 12.72 0.99 -20.42
N ARG A 188 12.00 2.03 -20.84
CA ARG A 188 11.96 2.47 -22.24
C ARG A 188 13.28 3.18 -22.58
N VAL A 189 13.94 2.70 -23.63
CA VAL A 189 15.10 3.39 -24.21
C VAL A 189 14.59 4.63 -24.94
N ALA A 190 14.89 5.81 -24.39
CA ALA A 190 14.45 7.09 -24.96
C ALA A 190 15.29 7.52 -26.17
N GLU A 191 16.60 7.26 -26.13
CA GLU A 191 17.55 7.67 -27.16
C GLU A 191 18.62 6.60 -27.36
N LEU A 192 19.02 6.42 -28.61
CA LEU A 192 20.09 5.50 -28.99
C LEU A 192 21.12 6.24 -29.86
N ARG A 193 22.40 5.95 -29.62
CA ARG A 193 23.50 6.47 -30.41
C ARG A 193 23.78 5.52 -31.57
N LEU A 194 23.69 6.01 -32.79
CA LEU A 194 24.00 5.25 -33.99
C LEU A 194 25.52 5.07 -34.18
N PRO A 195 25.94 4.12 -35.04
CA PRO A 195 27.34 3.93 -35.42
C PRO A 195 27.99 5.20 -35.97
N ASP A 196 27.20 6.03 -36.67
CA ASP A 196 27.64 7.31 -37.25
C ASP A 196 27.80 8.43 -36.20
N GLY A 197 27.53 8.14 -34.92
CA GLY A 197 27.68 9.06 -33.80
C GLY A 197 26.48 9.98 -33.54
N THR A 198 25.45 9.94 -34.38
CA THR A 198 24.20 10.70 -34.21
C THR A 198 23.28 10.06 -33.16
N LEU A 199 22.55 10.89 -32.41
CA LEU A 199 21.53 10.44 -31.46
C LEU A 199 20.17 10.41 -32.15
N THR A 200 19.42 9.34 -31.92
CA THR A 200 18.08 9.15 -32.49
C THR A 200 17.08 8.77 -31.42
N CYS A 201 15.91 9.43 -31.46
CA CYS A 201 14.77 9.19 -30.58
C CYS A 201 13.60 8.51 -31.32
N GLN A 202 13.76 8.22 -32.62
CA GLN A 202 12.73 7.57 -33.44
C GLN A 202 12.64 6.08 -33.13
N GLU A 203 11.45 5.62 -32.75
CA GLU A 203 11.20 4.25 -32.26
C GLU A 203 11.50 3.18 -33.32
N GLU A 204 11.19 3.44 -34.59
CA GLU A 204 11.48 2.54 -35.72
C GLU A 204 12.98 2.30 -35.91
N LEU A 205 13.77 3.38 -35.89
CA LEU A 205 15.23 3.31 -36.06
C LEU A 205 15.91 2.65 -34.86
N ILE A 206 15.42 2.91 -33.64
CA ILE A 206 15.89 2.25 -32.42
C ILE A 206 15.65 0.74 -32.51
N SER A 207 14.44 0.33 -32.89
CA SER A 207 14.09 -1.09 -33.05
C SER A 207 14.97 -1.79 -34.09
N HIS A 208 15.15 -1.17 -35.26
CA HIS A 208 15.99 -1.73 -36.33
C HIS A 208 17.46 -1.86 -35.90
N GLN A 209 17.98 -0.90 -35.12
CA GLN A 209 19.35 -1.02 -34.60
C GLN A 209 19.50 -2.13 -33.55
N PHE A 210 18.51 -2.32 -32.68
CA PHE A 210 18.52 -3.46 -31.76
C PHE A 210 18.48 -4.78 -32.53
N GLU A 211 17.61 -4.90 -33.52
CA GLU A 211 17.52 -6.08 -34.38
C GLU A 211 18.86 -6.39 -35.06
N ARG A 212 19.45 -5.40 -35.72
CA ARG A 212 20.76 -5.54 -36.37
C ARG A 212 21.84 -5.95 -35.37
N PHE A 213 21.95 -5.26 -34.24
CA PHE A 213 22.98 -5.55 -33.24
C PHE A 213 22.87 -7.00 -32.72
N TYR A 214 21.67 -7.44 -32.35
CA TYR A 214 21.50 -8.82 -31.86
C TYR A 214 21.61 -9.86 -32.97
N SER A 215 21.18 -9.54 -34.19
CA SER A 215 21.42 -10.38 -35.35
C SER A 215 22.91 -10.58 -35.54
N ASP A 216 23.71 -9.51 -35.56
CA ASP A 216 25.16 -9.57 -35.71
C ASP A 216 25.82 -10.33 -34.54
N LEU A 217 25.37 -10.09 -33.29
CA LEU A 217 25.91 -10.76 -32.10
C LEU A 217 25.69 -12.28 -32.08
N TYR A 218 24.53 -12.73 -32.58
CA TYR A 218 24.19 -14.15 -32.65
C TYR A 218 24.41 -14.76 -34.04
N SER A 219 24.94 -13.99 -34.99
CA SER A 219 25.39 -14.52 -36.25
C SER A 219 26.57 -15.43 -35.98
N ALA A 220 26.50 -16.68 -36.45
CA ALA A 220 27.61 -17.61 -36.33
C ALA A 220 28.81 -17.01 -37.06
N GLU A 221 29.87 -16.66 -36.32
CA GLU A 221 31.17 -16.39 -36.90
C GLU A 221 31.66 -17.70 -37.55
N GLU A 222 32.14 -17.64 -38.80
CA GLU A 222 32.79 -18.79 -39.42
C GLU A 222 34.06 -19.10 -38.63
N LEU A 223 33.96 -20.05 -37.71
CA LEU A 223 35.07 -20.49 -36.90
C LEU A 223 36.10 -21.18 -37.81
N ASP A 224 37.35 -20.74 -37.71
CA ASP A 224 38.47 -21.44 -38.35
C ASP A 224 38.71 -22.78 -37.64
N HIS A 225 37.99 -23.81 -38.09
CA HIS A 225 38.10 -25.16 -37.57
C HIS A 225 39.55 -25.68 -37.64
N LYS A 226 40.32 -25.28 -38.67
CA LYS A 226 41.72 -25.67 -38.81
C LYS A 226 42.60 -24.97 -37.78
N GLY A 227 42.46 -23.65 -37.62
CA GLY A 227 43.19 -22.91 -36.59
C GLY A 227 42.86 -23.40 -35.18
N MET A 228 41.64 -23.89 -34.95
CA MET A 228 41.22 -24.47 -33.68
C MET A 228 41.77 -25.87 -33.46
N GLU A 229 41.78 -26.73 -34.48
CA GLU A 229 42.44 -28.05 -34.45
C GLU A 229 43.95 -27.90 -34.23
N ASP A 230 44.61 -27.01 -34.98
CA ASP A 230 46.02 -26.70 -34.80
C ASP A 230 46.29 -26.20 -33.37
N TYR A 231 45.45 -25.30 -32.83
CA TYR A 231 45.58 -24.84 -31.45
C TYR A 231 45.44 -25.99 -30.45
N LEU A 232 44.47 -26.89 -30.62
CA LEU A 232 44.27 -28.03 -29.72
C LEU A 232 45.42 -29.05 -29.80
N ASP A 233 46.01 -29.23 -30.98
CA ASP A 233 47.13 -30.13 -31.20
C ASP A 233 48.47 -29.57 -30.66
N PHE A 234 48.68 -28.26 -30.81
CA PHE A 234 49.90 -27.58 -30.35
C PHE A 234 49.79 -27.02 -28.92
N ALA A 235 48.59 -26.92 -28.35
CA ALA A 235 48.42 -26.50 -26.97
C ALA A 235 49.07 -27.55 -26.05
N PRO A 236 49.83 -27.12 -25.02
CA PRO A 236 50.38 -28.02 -24.00
C PRO A 236 49.25 -28.47 -23.06
N LEU A 237 48.32 -29.26 -23.58
CA LEU A 237 47.25 -29.85 -22.80
C LEU A 237 47.87 -30.95 -21.91
N PRO A 238 47.65 -30.91 -20.59
CA PRO A 238 48.13 -31.95 -19.70
C PRO A 238 47.47 -33.28 -20.08
N ARG A 239 48.27 -34.23 -20.58
CA ARG A 239 47.80 -35.59 -20.85
C ARG A 239 47.86 -36.41 -19.58
N ILE A 240 46.78 -37.15 -19.32
CA ILE A 240 46.70 -38.06 -18.17
C ILE A 240 47.76 -39.16 -18.37
N PRO A 241 48.63 -39.42 -17.38
CA PRO A 241 49.64 -40.47 -17.50
C PRO A 241 48.95 -41.85 -17.60
N PRO A 242 49.52 -42.80 -18.36
CA PRO A 242 48.90 -44.10 -18.62
C PRO A 242 48.75 -44.99 -17.37
N VAL A 243 49.39 -44.61 -16.26
CA VAL A 243 49.27 -45.28 -14.96
C VAL A 243 47.92 -44.99 -14.30
N ASP A 244 47.34 -43.82 -14.55
CA ASP A 244 46.12 -43.35 -13.87
C ASP A 244 44.84 -43.67 -14.68
N SER A 245 44.95 -43.90 -16.00
CA SER A 245 43.83 -44.30 -16.88
C SER A 245 43.03 -45.51 -16.35
N PRO A 246 43.64 -46.65 -15.98
CA PRO A 246 42.88 -47.81 -15.50
C PRO A 246 42.21 -47.56 -14.14
N THR A 247 42.71 -46.60 -13.36
CA THR A 247 42.11 -46.20 -12.08
C THR A 247 40.88 -45.32 -12.30
N MET A 248 40.92 -44.45 -13.33
CA MET A 248 39.82 -43.56 -13.70
C MET A 248 38.72 -44.25 -14.49
N GLU A 249 39.04 -45.31 -15.24
CA GLU A 249 38.09 -46.14 -15.99
C GLU A 249 37.37 -47.19 -15.12
N ARG A 250 37.71 -47.28 -13.82
CA ARG A 250 37.06 -48.19 -12.89
C ARG A 250 35.66 -47.67 -12.53
N ASP A 251 34.73 -48.60 -12.33
CA ASP A 251 33.40 -48.29 -11.79
C ASP A 251 33.49 -47.54 -10.45
N ILE A 252 32.66 -46.50 -10.33
CA ILE A 252 32.57 -45.66 -9.13
C ILE A 252 32.06 -46.50 -7.97
N THR A 253 32.82 -46.53 -6.89
CA THR A 253 32.47 -47.31 -5.70
C THR A 253 31.60 -46.51 -4.72
N PRO A 254 30.70 -47.15 -3.97
CA PRO A 254 29.85 -46.45 -2.99
C PRO A 254 30.66 -45.75 -1.88
N ALA A 255 31.86 -46.26 -1.58
CA ALA A 255 32.77 -45.64 -0.62
C ALA A 255 33.33 -44.29 -1.09
N GLU A 256 33.61 -44.13 -2.39
CA GLU A 256 34.06 -42.87 -2.99
C GLU A 256 32.95 -41.81 -2.98
N VAL A 257 31.70 -42.24 -3.22
CA VAL A 257 30.52 -41.36 -3.16
C VAL A 257 30.33 -40.84 -1.73
N LEU A 258 30.39 -41.71 -0.73
CA LEU A 258 30.31 -41.31 0.68
C LEU A 258 31.45 -40.37 1.07
N ALA A 259 32.69 -40.67 0.66
CA ALA A 259 33.83 -39.79 0.92
C ALA A 259 33.68 -38.41 0.28
N SER A 260 33.05 -38.33 -0.89
CA SER A 260 32.78 -37.07 -1.59
C SER A 260 31.68 -36.26 -0.91
N ILE A 261 30.61 -36.93 -0.44
CA ILE A 261 29.54 -36.32 0.37
C ILE A 261 30.10 -35.74 1.67
N HIS A 262 31.02 -36.43 2.34
CA HIS A 262 31.65 -35.92 3.56
C HIS A 262 32.61 -34.74 3.31
N ARG A 263 33.12 -34.55 2.09
CA ARG A 263 33.99 -33.42 1.71
C ARG A 263 33.21 -32.20 1.23
N LEU A 264 31.90 -32.31 1.00
CA LEU A 264 31.05 -31.18 0.63
C LEU A 264 30.94 -30.18 1.80
N GLN A 265 30.93 -28.89 1.46
CA GLN A 265 30.75 -27.84 2.46
C GLN A 265 29.32 -27.88 3.02
N PRO A 266 29.14 -27.62 4.34
CA PRO A 266 27.82 -27.65 4.96
C PRO A 266 26.89 -26.61 4.32
N GLY A 267 25.68 -27.04 3.98
CA GLY A 267 24.65 -26.19 3.36
C GLY A 267 24.53 -26.29 1.83
N LYS A 268 25.34 -27.13 1.18
CA LYS A 268 25.11 -27.52 -0.22
C LYS A 268 24.49 -28.92 -0.29
N ALA A 269 23.58 -29.12 -1.23
CA ALA A 269 23.00 -30.43 -1.51
C ALA A 269 23.99 -31.27 -2.35
N PRO A 270 24.06 -32.60 -2.13
CA PRO A 270 24.79 -33.51 -2.99
C PRO A 270 24.15 -33.64 -4.38
#